data_AF-A0AAN6VIY5-F1
#
_entry.id   AF-A0AAN6VIY5-F1
#
_cell.length_a   1.000
_cell.length_b   1.000
_cell.length_c   1.000
_cell.angle_alpha   90.00
_cell.angle_beta   90.00
_cell.angle_gamma   90.00
#
_symmetry.space_group_name_H-M   'P 1'
#
loop_
_entity.id
_entity.type
_entity.pdbx_description
1 polymer ?
#
loop_
_entity_poly.entity_id
_entity_poly.type
_entity_poly.pdbx_seq_one_letter_code
_entity_poly.pdbx_strand_id
1 'polypeptide(L)'
;MLAHQKGPEYSREDIVSQAWGSILSTYFPQYASPDGGVIYSIRRAAARGEAVVLPQAKPCRVIVIEMAQAPADPWPSLPDPGMSLPPARDILWVACKAPVEDTPAGWKDLMEQCASRLELAHPARKLYVILAIGLKWMMFKWDPRHKTRSPLQMLADHRPDTWAMDSRYRYDSGIAGQSHVVYSNNAPSPDLVDTTLAYSLEFWAPEPDAPPTWAGEQPRPLNWRAMQLLEACFTRVRNTVSVGENDTGFN
;
A
#
# COMPACT_ATOMS: atom_id res chain seq x y z
N MET A 1 -14.77 11.46 19.26
CA MET A 1 -14.56 10.17 19.97
C MET A 1 -13.07 10.00 20.16
N LEU A 2 -12.61 9.89 21.41
CA LEU A 2 -11.21 9.72 21.77
C LEU A 2 -10.73 8.32 21.37
N ALA A 3 -9.80 8.24 20.43
CA ALA A 3 -9.15 7.03 19.94
C ALA A 3 -8.13 6.43 20.96
N HIS A 4 -8.45 6.49 22.26
CA HIS A 4 -7.49 6.23 23.35
C HIS A 4 -7.81 5.02 24.22
N GLN A 5 -8.82 4.24 23.88
CA GLN A 5 -8.96 2.90 24.42
C GLN A 5 -8.71 1.92 23.29
N LYS A 6 -7.50 1.34 23.25
CA LYS A 6 -7.19 0.13 22.47
C LYS A 6 -8.05 -1.02 23.03
N GLY A 7 -9.34 -1.02 22.69
CA GLY A 7 -10.26 -2.09 23.04
C GLY A 7 -9.88 -3.39 22.31
N PRO A 8 -10.36 -4.56 22.75
CA PRO A 8 -10.09 -5.85 22.11
C PRO A 8 -10.46 -5.89 20.62
N GLU A 9 -11.28 -4.94 20.16
CA GLU A 9 -11.68 -4.76 18.77
C GLU A 9 -10.51 -4.37 17.85
N TYR A 10 -9.50 -3.64 18.36
CA TYR A 10 -8.30 -3.23 17.60
C TYR A 10 -7.45 -4.41 17.09
N SER A 11 -7.72 -5.63 17.56
CA SER A 11 -7.01 -6.85 17.16
C SER A 11 -7.46 -7.43 15.81
N ARG A 12 -8.49 -6.87 15.15
CA ARG A 12 -9.11 -7.46 13.95
C ARG A 12 -8.61 -6.85 12.65
N GLU A 13 -8.43 -7.69 11.63
CA GLU A 13 -8.11 -7.26 10.25
C GLU A 13 -9.12 -6.25 9.70
N ASP A 14 -10.39 -6.37 10.10
CA ASP A 14 -11.47 -5.48 9.64
C ASP A 14 -11.23 -4.02 10.06
N ILE A 15 -10.73 -3.78 11.27
CA ILE A 15 -10.44 -2.41 11.74
C ILE A 15 -9.31 -1.79 10.94
N VAL A 16 -8.27 -2.57 10.64
CA VAL A 16 -7.15 -2.13 9.81
C VAL A 16 -7.66 -1.79 8.40
N SER A 17 -8.47 -2.67 7.81
CA SER A 17 -9.05 -2.42 6.49
C SER A 17 -9.99 -1.20 6.46
N GLN A 18 -10.71 -0.95 7.56
CA GLN A 18 -11.58 0.22 7.68
C GLN A 18 -10.77 1.51 7.78
N ALA A 19 -9.73 1.52 8.61
CA ALA A 19 -8.84 2.67 8.76
C ALA A 19 -8.18 3.03 7.42
N TRP A 20 -7.63 2.05 6.70
CA TRP A 20 -7.05 2.26 5.37
C TRP A 20 -8.09 2.73 4.35
N GLY A 21 -9.31 2.18 4.38
CA GLY A 21 -10.39 2.66 3.51
C GLY A 21 -10.72 4.14 3.74
N SER A 22 -10.76 4.57 5.00
CA SER A 22 -10.97 5.98 5.35
C SER A 22 -9.80 6.87 4.92
N ILE A 23 -8.55 6.45 5.15
CA ILE A 23 -7.37 7.20 4.70
C ILE A 23 -7.42 7.40 3.18
N LEU A 24 -7.63 6.32 2.43
CA LEU A 24 -7.66 6.36 0.97
C LEU A 24 -8.79 7.25 0.45
N SER A 25 -9.94 7.30 1.11
CA SER A 25 -11.06 8.18 0.71
C SER A 25 -10.73 9.67 0.76
N THR A 26 -9.76 10.08 1.59
CA THR A 26 -9.27 11.45 1.67
C THR A 26 -8.37 11.80 0.47
N TYR A 27 -7.54 10.87 0.01
CA TYR A 27 -6.53 11.11 -1.04
C TYR A 27 -7.01 10.75 -2.45
N PHE A 28 -8.02 9.88 -2.56
CA PHE A 28 -8.60 9.39 -3.81
C PHE A 28 -10.12 9.65 -3.81
N PRO A 29 -10.55 10.91 -3.95
CA PRO A 29 -11.97 11.26 -3.95
C PRO A 29 -12.68 10.60 -5.14
N GLN A 30 -13.91 10.14 -4.91
CA GLN A 30 -14.73 9.47 -5.92
C GLN A 30 -15.46 10.44 -6.88
N TYR A 31 -15.07 11.70 -6.88
CA TYR A 31 -15.64 12.75 -7.71
C TYR A 31 -14.62 13.14 -8.77
N ALA A 32 -15.09 13.40 -10.00
CA ALA A 32 -14.24 13.96 -11.05
C ALA A 32 -13.72 15.33 -10.60
N SER A 33 -12.44 15.61 -10.87
CA SER A 33 -11.93 16.98 -10.78
C SER A 33 -12.77 17.88 -11.71
N PRO A 34 -13.06 19.15 -11.35
CA PRO A 34 -13.76 20.11 -12.22
C PRO A 34 -13.17 20.24 -13.62
N ASP A 35 -11.89 19.88 -13.77
CA ASP A 35 -11.11 20.00 -15.01
C ASP A 35 -11.19 18.74 -15.90
N GLY A 36 -12.21 17.88 -15.71
CA GLY A 36 -12.41 16.67 -16.54
C GLY A 36 -11.36 15.57 -16.35
N GLY A 37 -10.60 15.63 -15.26
CA GLY A 37 -9.43 14.77 -15.06
C GLY A 37 -9.65 13.71 -13.98
N VAL A 38 -9.90 12.47 -14.40
CA VAL A 38 -9.81 11.23 -13.60
C VAL A 38 -10.81 11.08 -12.43
N ILE A 39 -11.44 9.90 -12.35
CA ILE A 39 -12.30 9.45 -11.25
C ILE A 39 -11.62 8.26 -10.57
N TYR A 40 -11.56 8.26 -9.23
CA TYR A 40 -11.10 7.11 -8.46
C TYR A 40 -12.28 6.36 -7.85
N SER A 41 -12.16 5.04 -7.69
CA SER A 41 -13.09 4.25 -6.90
C SER A 41 -12.33 3.38 -5.90
N ILE A 42 -12.86 3.26 -4.69
CA ILE A 42 -12.24 2.48 -3.61
C ILE A 42 -13.08 1.22 -3.42
N ARG A 43 -12.49 0.06 -3.72
CA ARG A 43 -13.18 -1.22 -3.58
C ARG A 43 -12.53 -2.08 -2.53
N ARG A 44 -13.34 -2.62 -1.62
CA ARG A 44 -12.90 -3.70 -0.73
C ARG A 44 -12.99 -5.01 -1.51
N ALA A 45 -11.87 -5.45 -2.06
CA ALA A 45 -11.79 -6.64 -2.90
C ALA A 45 -11.40 -7.87 -2.06
N ALA A 46 -12.31 -8.34 -1.20
CA ALA A 46 -12.09 -9.63 -0.56
C ALA A 46 -12.07 -10.80 -1.59
N ALA A 47 -12.63 -10.57 -2.79
CA ALA A 47 -12.89 -11.60 -3.81
C ALA A 47 -12.95 -11.04 -5.25
N ARG A 48 -11.81 -10.58 -5.80
CA ARG A 48 -11.64 -10.52 -7.26
C ARG A 48 -10.53 -11.47 -7.68
N GLY A 49 -10.77 -12.16 -8.78
CA GLY A 49 -10.34 -13.55 -8.97
C GLY A 49 -11.53 -14.44 -8.61
N GLU A 50 -11.85 -15.42 -9.43
CA GLU A 50 -12.90 -16.41 -9.16
C GLU A 50 -12.80 -16.95 -7.73
N ALA A 51 -13.82 -17.66 -7.26
CA ALA A 51 -13.76 -18.44 -6.03
C ALA A 51 -12.72 -19.56 -6.14
N VAL A 52 -11.45 -19.21 -6.31
CA VAL A 52 -10.30 -20.08 -6.18
C VAL A 52 -10.23 -20.32 -4.69
N VAL A 53 -10.53 -21.56 -4.32
CA VAL A 53 -10.27 -22.11 -2.99
C VAL A 53 -8.77 -21.97 -2.77
N LEU A 54 -8.33 -20.82 -2.24
CA LEU A 54 -6.96 -20.63 -1.78
C LEU A 54 -6.78 -21.63 -0.62
N PRO A 55 -5.81 -22.55 -0.71
CA PRO A 55 -5.64 -23.59 0.29
C PRO A 55 -5.26 -22.94 1.63
N GLN A 56 -6.17 -23.01 2.60
CA GLN A 56 -6.00 -22.85 4.07
C GLN A 56 -5.21 -21.65 4.63
N ALA A 57 -4.64 -20.76 3.83
CA ALA A 57 -3.99 -19.55 4.33
C ALA A 57 -5.07 -18.59 4.85
N LYS A 58 -4.92 -18.09 6.10
CA LYS A 58 -5.78 -17.05 6.68
C LYS A 58 -5.98 -15.95 5.63
N PRO A 59 -7.22 -15.59 5.23
CA PRO A 59 -7.42 -14.56 4.22
C PRO A 59 -6.76 -13.25 4.68
N CYS A 60 -6.13 -12.49 3.77
CA CYS A 60 -5.78 -11.10 4.01
C CYS A 60 -6.89 -10.22 3.42
N ARG A 61 -7.25 -9.14 4.11
CA ARG A 61 -8.23 -8.16 3.59
C ARG A 61 -7.54 -7.27 2.57
N VAL A 62 -8.22 -7.01 1.45
CA VAL A 62 -7.65 -6.20 0.37
C VAL A 62 -8.54 -5.01 0.06
N ILE A 63 -7.91 -3.85 -0.12
CA ILE A 63 -8.53 -2.63 -0.65
C ILE A 63 -7.82 -2.30 -1.97
N VAL A 64 -8.58 -2.07 -3.02
CA VAL A 64 -8.09 -1.72 -4.34
C VAL A 64 -8.59 -0.33 -4.70
N ILE A 65 -7.68 0.51 -5.18
CA ILE A 65 -8.02 1.78 -5.81
C ILE A 65 -8.06 1.57 -7.30
N GLU A 66 -9.25 1.75 -7.87
CA GLU A 66 -9.47 1.80 -9.30
C GLU A 66 -9.45 3.25 -9.76
N MET A 67 -9.08 3.45 -11.02
CA MET A 67 -9.06 4.74 -11.66
C MET A 67 -9.68 4.64 -13.05
N ALA A 68 -10.63 5.51 -13.37
CA ALA A 68 -11.18 5.68 -14.70
C ALA A 68 -10.97 7.12 -15.20
N GLN A 69 -10.92 7.32 -16.52
CA GLN A 69 -10.99 8.66 -17.08
C GLN A 69 -12.41 9.20 -16.94
N ALA A 70 -12.55 10.46 -16.52
CA ALA A 70 -13.86 11.10 -16.51
C ALA A 70 -14.36 11.24 -17.95
N PRO A 71 -15.65 11.03 -18.22
CA PRO A 71 -16.21 11.35 -19.53
C PRO A 71 -16.02 12.85 -19.80
N ALA A 72 -15.86 13.22 -21.08
CA ALA A 72 -15.58 14.60 -21.51
C ALA A 72 -16.73 15.59 -21.20
N ASP A 73 -17.92 15.09 -20.85
CA ASP A 73 -19.08 15.91 -20.54
C ASP A 73 -19.05 16.42 -19.08
N PRO A 74 -19.22 17.74 -18.87
CA PRO A 74 -18.98 18.37 -17.59
C PRO A 74 -20.25 18.41 -16.71
N TRP A 75 -20.90 17.31 -16.34
CA TRP A 75 -21.98 17.38 -15.32
C TRP A 75 -22.05 16.19 -14.31
N PRO A 76 -22.63 16.44 -13.10
CA PRO A 76 -22.32 15.86 -11.78
C PRO A 76 -23.38 14.86 -11.28
N SER A 77 -24.11 14.21 -12.18
CA SER A 77 -25.10 13.22 -11.79
C SER A 77 -24.40 11.91 -11.44
N LEU A 78 -24.64 11.39 -10.24
CA LEU A 78 -24.31 10.01 -9.88
C LEU A 78 -24.63 9.09 -11.08
N PRO A 79 -23.74 8.18 -11.47
CA PRO A 79 -23.97 7.33 -12.64
C PRO A 79 -25.30 6.60 -12.47
N ASP A 80 -26.16 6.67 -13.49
CA ASP A 80 -27.40 5.90 -13.53
C ASP A 80 -27.10 4.42 -13.24
N PRO A 81 -27.97 3.69 -12.52
CA PRO A 81 -27.76 2.28 -12.17
C PRO A 81 -27.73 1.29 -13.36
N GLY A 82 -27.54 1.77 -14.59
CA GLY A 82 -27.29 0.99 -15.81
C GLY A 82 -26.22 1.59 -16.72
N MET A 83 -25.55 2.69 -16.33
CA MET A 83 -24.50 3.31 -17.12
C MET A 83 -23.20 2.50 -16.98
N SER A 84 -22.66 2.02 -18.10
CA SER A 84 -21.34 1.39 -18.11
C SER A 84 -20.29 2.43 -17.76
N LEU A 85 -19.73 2.31 -16.56
CA LEU A 85 -18.60 3.12 -16.12
C LEU A 85 -17.46 3.01 -17.16
N PRO A 86 -16.72 4.09 -17.42
CA PRO A 86 -15.54 4.04 -18.27
C PRO A 86 -14.57 2.94 -17.80
N PRO A 87 -13.77 2.34 -18.70
CA PRO A 87 -12.85 1.27 -18.35
C PRO A 87 -11.92 1.72 -17.23
N ALA A 88 -12.10 1.12 -16.05
CA ALA A 88 -11.32 1.43 -14.87
C ALA A 88 -10.07 0.54 -14.80
N ARG A 89 -8.96 1.11 -14.32
CA ARG A 89 -7.74 0.38 -14.04
C ARG A 89 -7.37 0.46 -12.57
N ASP A 90 -7.03 -0.67 -12.00
CA ASP A 90 -6.49 -0.76 -10.65
C ASP A 90 -5.09 -0.11 -10.64
N ILE A 91 -4.80 0.70 -9.63
CA ILE A 91 -3.54 1.47 -9.52
C ILE A 91 -2.82 1.27 -8.17
N LEU A 92 -3.55 0.93 -7.12
CA LEU A 92 -3.03 0.71 -5.78
C LEU A 92 -3.75 -0.48 -5.13
N TRP A 93 -2.96 -1.40 -4.56
CA TRP A 93 -3.42 -2.56 -3.82
C TRP A 93 -2.96 -2.46 -2.37
N VAL A 94 -3.89 -2.48 -1.43
CA VAL A 94 -3.58 -2.44 0.01
C VAL A 94 -3.98 -3.76 0.64
N ALA A 95 -3.00 -4.53 1.11
CA ALA A 95 -3.23 -5.79 1.81
C ALA A 95 -3.10 -5.58 3.32
N CYS A 96 -4.13 -5.95 4.07
CA CYS A 96 -4.24 -5.70 5.50
C CYS A 96 -4.23 -7.00 6.32
N LYS A 97 -3.53 -6.97 7.45
CA LYS A 97 -3.55 -7.99 8.51
C LYS A 97 -3.75 -7.38 9.89
N ALA A 98 -4.11 -8.25 10.84
CA ALA A 98 -4.35 -7.92 12.23
C ALA A 98 -3.04 -7.51 12.92
N PRO A 99 -3.06 -6.60 13.92
CA PRO A 99 -1.85 -6.19 14.61
C PRO A 99 -1.05 -7.32 15.26
N VAL A 100 -1.69 -8.44 15.60
CA VAL A 100 -1.03 -9.61 16.20
C VAL A 100 -0.04 -10.27 15.24
N GLU A 101 -0.18 -10.01 13.94
CA GLU A 101 0.71 -10.51 12.89
C GLU A 101 1.90 -9.55 12.67
N ASP A 102 2.08 -8.50 13.47
CA ASP A 102 3.21 -7.55 13.37
C ASP A 102 4.50 -8.19 13.89
N THR A 103 4.97 -9.17 13.14
CA THR A 103 6.20 -9.93 13.32
C THR A 103 6.84 -10.13 11.93
N PRO A 104 8.16 -10.29 11.82
CA PRO A 104 8.81 -10.62 10.56
C PRO A 104 8.16 -11.78 9.81
N ALA A 105 7.77 -12.86 10.50
CA ALA A 105 7.03 -13.97 9.91
C ALA A 105 5.65 -13.54 9.37
N GLY A 106 4.89 -12.75 10.13
CA GLY A 106 3.58 -12.26 9.67
C GLY A 106 3.68 -11.28 8.49
N TRP A 107 4.74 -10.47 8.41
CA TRP A 107 5.04 -9.63 7.24
C TRP A 107 5.39 -10.46 6.00
N LYS A 108 6.22 -11.49 6.16
CA LYS A 108 6.53 -12.46 5.10
C LYS A 108 5.26 -13.14 4.59
N ASP A 109 4.44 -13.66 5.49
CA ASP A 109 3.19 -14.35 5.16
C ASP A 109 2.20 -13.42 4.43
N LEU A 110 2.06 -12.17 4.91
CA LEU A 110 1.23 -11.17 4.23
C LEU A 110 1.71 -10.90 2.81
N MET A 111 3.02 -10.77 2.64
CA MET A 111 3.64 -10.51 1.35
C MET A 111 3.46 -11.68 0.36
N GLU A 112 3.66 -12.92 0.80
CA GLU A 112 3.44 -14.12 -0.03
C GLU A 112 1.97 -14.28 -0.42
N GLN A 113 1.05 -14.06 0.52
CA GLN A 113 -0.40 -14.06 0.26
C GLN A 113 -0.78 -12.94 -0.72
N CYS A 114 -0.19 -11.76 -0.57
CA CYS A 114 -0.43 -10.63 -1.46
C CYS A 114 0.09 -10.93 -2.87
N ALA A 115 1.30 -11.46 -3.02
CA ALA A 115 1.88 -11.83 -4.30
C ALA A 115 1.01 -12.87 -5.04
N SER A 116 0.57 -13.91 -4.33
CA SER A 116 -0.31 -14.95 -4.88
C SER A 116 -1.62 -14.37 -5.43
N ARG A 117 -2.20 -13.41 -4.71
CA ARG A 117 -3.44 -12.73 -5.15
C ARG A 117 -3.19 -11.76 -6.32
N LEU A 118 -2.09 -11.03 -6.28
CA LEU A 118 -1.69 -10.11 -7.35
C LEU A 118 -1.39 -10.86 -8.65
N GLU A 119 -0.79 -12.04 -8.58
CA GLU A 119 -0.55 -12.90 -9.75
C GLU A 119 -1.85 -13.33 -10.42
N LEU A 120 -2.88 -13.70 -9.63
CA LEU A 120 -4.18 -14.09 -10.15
C LEU A 120 -4.99 -12.89 -10.67
N ALA A 121 -5.03 -11.79 -9.92
CA ALA A 121 -5.87 -10.64 -10.26
C ALA A 121 -5.21 -9.74 -11.33
N HIS A 122 -3.89 -9.65 -11.34
CA HIS A 122 -3.11 -8.71 -12.15
C HIS A 122 -1.87 -9.37 -12.77
N PRO A 123 -2.02 -10.42 -13.59
CA PRO A 123 -0.89 -11.17 -14.15
C PRO A 123 -0.01 -10.36 -15.11
N ALA A 124 -0.51 -9.24 -15.64
CA ALA A 124 0.18 -8.46 -16.67
C ALA A 124 0.27 -6.96 -16.34
N ARG A 125 -0.11 -6.53 -15.13
CA ARG A 125 -0.24 -5.12 -14.77
C ARG A 125 0.67 -4.72 -13.62
N LYS A 126 1.33 -3.58 -13.77
CA LYS A 126 2.11 -2.96 -12.70
C LYS A 126 1.18 -2.24 -11.72
N LEU A 127 1.48 -2.37 -10.44
CA LEU A 127 0.68 -1.77 -9.37
C LEU A 127 1.57 -1.23 -8.26
N TYR A 128 1.07 -0.23 -7.56
CA TYR A 128 1.59 0.09 -6.23
C TYR A 128 0.96 -0.86 -5.21
N VAL A 129 1.74 -1.29 -4.23
CA VAL A 129 1.31 -2.20 -3.18
C VAL A 129 1.64 -1.59 -1.82
N ILE A 130 0.65 -1.48 -0.95
CA ILE A 130 0.86 -1.20 0.47
C ILE A 130 0.55 -2.50 1.23
N LEU A 131 1.51 -2.93 2.04
CA LEU A 131 1.30 -3.99 3.01
C LEU A 131 1.08 -3.31 4.37
N ALA A 132 -0.02 -3.64 5.05
CA ALA A 132 -0.41 -3.02 6.30
C ALA A 132 -0.70 -4.09 7.37
N ILE A 133 -0.05 -3.95 8.53
CA ILE A 133 -0.32 -4.79 9.70
C ILE A 133 -0.60 -3.88 10.89
N GLY A 134 -1.83 -3.93 11.40
CA GLY A 134 -2.26 -2.98 12.44
C GLY A 134 -2.16 -1.53 11.96
N LEU A 135 -1.35 -0.72 12.66
CA LEU A 135 -1.07 0.66 12.27
C LEU A 135 0.23 0.81 11.48
N LYS A 136 0.96 -0.28 11.26
CA LYS A 136 2.21 -0.25 10.52
C LYS A 136 2.00 -0.52 9.04
N TRP A 137 2.86 0.05 8.19
CA TRP A 137 2.80 -0.13 6.76
C TRP A 137 4.16 -0.03 6.06
N MET A 138 4.22 -0.67 4.90
CA MET A 138 5.33 -0.60 3.96
C MET A 138 4.76 -0.49 2.54
N MET A 139 5.47 0.24 1.68
CA MET A 139 5.08 0.41 0.28
C MET A 139 6.09 -0.22 -0.68
N PHE A 140 5.58 -0.80 -1.75
CA PHE A 140 6.33 -1.44 -2.81
C PHE A 140 5.67 -1.17 -4.18
N LYS A 141 6.41 -1.45 -5.24
CA LYS A 141 5.90 -1.66 -6.58
C LYS A 141 5.81 -3.15 -6.86
N TRP A 142 4.77 -3.54 -7.59
CA TRP A 142 4.58 -4.87 -8.16
C TRP A 142 4.70 -4.78 -9.68
N ASP A 143 5.62 -5.54 -10.27
CA ASP A 143 5.77 -5.65 -11.72
C ASP A 143 5.81 -7.13 -12.13
N PRO A 144 4.68 -7.70 -12.63
CA PRO A 144 4.62 -9.11 -12.97
C PRO A 144 5.39 -9.45 -14.25
N ARG A 145 5.72 -8.46 -15.09
CA ARG A 145 6.45 -8.65 -16.36
C ARG A 145 7.95 -8.68 -16.15
N HIS A 146 8.45 -8.00 -15.12
CA HIS A 146 9.88 -7.89 -14.85
C HIS A 146 10.23 -8.60 -13.53
N LYS A 147 10.52 -9.90 -13.61
CA LYS A 147 11.11 -10.65 -12.49
C LYS A 147 12.57 -10.25 -12.32
N THR A 148 12.91 -9.72 -11.16
CA THR A 148 14.30 -9.35 -10.85
C THR A 148 15.11 -10.62 -10.57
N ARG A 149 16.33 -10.71 -11.12
CA ARG A 149 17.22 -11.85 -10.86
C ARG A 149 17.67 -11.92 -9.39
N SER A 150 17.75 -10.76 -8.74
CA SER A 150 18.07 -10.60 -7.33
C SER A 150 16.83 -10.05 -6.61
N PRO A 151 15.96 -10.92 -6.05
CA PRO A 151 14.81 -10.46 -5.27
C PRO A 151 15.25 -9.76 -3.99
N LEU A 152 14.41 -8.86 -3.50
CA LEU A 152 14.54 -8.28 -2.16
C LEU A 152 14.61 -9.40 -1.11
N GLN A 153 15.38 -9.19 -0.06
CA GLN A 153 15.60 -10.10 1.05
C GLN A 153 14.96 -9.51 2.30
N MET A 154 14.04 -10.20 2.96
CA MET A 154 13.45 -9.76 4.23
C MET A 154 14.26 -10.29 5.40
N LEU A 155 14.58 -9.43 6.37
CA LEU A 155 15.20 -9.87 7.62
C LEU A 155 14.25 -10.76 8.43
N ALA A 156 14.74 -11.90 8.88
CA ALA A 156 14.06 -12.73 9.86
C ALA A 156 14.22 -12.15 11.29
N ASP A 157 13.40 -12.64 12.23
CA ASP A 157 13.45 -12.28 13.66
C ASP A 157 14.85 -12.37 14.29
N HIS A 158 15.73 -13.18 13.72
CA HIS A 158 17.11 -13.34 14.15
C HIS A 158 18.04 -12.93 13.00
N ARG A 159 18.83 -11.86 13.21
CA ARG A 159 19.98 -11.56 12.35
C ARG A 159 20.99 -12.71 12.54
N PRO A 160 21.37 -13.48 11.49
CA PRO A 160 21.57 -13.03 10.12
C PRO A 160 20.59 -13.60 9.08
N ASP A 161 19.53 -14.30 9.49
CA ASP A 161 18.70 -15.04 8.54
C ASP A 161 17.84 -14.08 7.70
N THR A 162 17.75 -14.37 6.41
CA THR A 162 16.91 -13.62 5.46
C THR A 162 16.02 -14.55 4.65
N TRP A 163 14.84 -14.05 4.28
CA TRP A 163 13.94 -14.72 3.35
C TRP A 163 13.90 -13.99 2.02
N ALA A 164 14.11 -14.72 0.94
CA ALA A 164 13.93 -14.17 -0.40
C ALA A 164 12.44 -13.83 -0.63
N MET A 165 12.16 -12.59 -1.01
CA MET A 165 10.83 -12.13 -1.38
C MET A 165 10.50 -12.52 -2.82
N ASP A 166 9.23 -12.37 -3.20
CA ASP A 166 8.85 -12.51 -4.61
C ASP A 166 9.61 -11.50 -5.48
N SER A 167 10.27 -12.00 -6.53
CA SER A 167 11.08 -11.22 -7.48
C SER A 167 10.36 -10.08 -8.22
N ARG A 168 9.02 -10.02 -8.13
CA ARG A 168 8.16 -8.99 -8.72
C ARG A 168 7.98 -7.78 -7.80
N TYR A 169 8.30 -7.91 -6.51
CA TYR A 169 8.36 -6.76 -5.60
C TYR A 169 9.60 -5.93 -5.85
N ARG A 170 9.41 -4.61 -5.82
CA ARG A 170 10.46 -3.61 -6.01
C ARG A 170 10.22 -2.44 -5.06
N TYR A 171 11.30 -1.82 -4.59
CA TYR A 171 11.19 -0.50 -3.97
C TYR A 171 11.01 0.56 -5.07
N ASP A 172 10.35 1.67 -4.76
CA ASP A 172 10.25 2.79 -5.72
C ASP A 172 11.34 3.83 -5.46
N SER A 173 12.41 3.85 -6.25
CA SER A 173 13.46 4.87 -6.12
C SER A 173 12.97 6.31 -6.31
N GLY A 174 11.78 6.50 -6.91
CA GLY A 174 11.14 7.81 -7.02
C GLY A 174 10.47 8.31 -5.73
N ILE A 175 10.39 7.48 -4.68
CA ILE A 175 9.86 7.85 -3.36
C ILE A 175 11.04 7.86 -2.38
N ALA A 176 11.53 9.07 -2.09
CA ALA A 176 12.60 9.28 -1.12
C ALA A 176 12.12 8.94 0.30
N GLY A 177 13.02 8.40 1.12
CA GLY A 177 12.76 8.18 2.55
C GLY A 177 12.20 6.80 2.93
N GLN A 178 12.17 5.82 2.01
CA GLN A 178 11.81 4.42 2.25
C GLN A 178 12.85 3.67 3.13
N SER A 179 12.87 3.96 4.43
CA SER A 179 13.73 3.39 5.47
C SER A 179 13.54 1.89 5.68
N HIS A 180 12.37 1.33 5.33
CA HIS A 180 12.15 -0.12 5.44
C HIS A 180 12.92 -0.92 4.40
N VAL A 181 13.51 -0.28 3.38
CA VAL A 181 14.40 -0.90 2.39
C VAL A 181 15.82 -0.37 2.59
N VAL A 182 16.72 -1.22 3.07
CA VAL A 182 18.08 -0.88 3.45
C VAL A 182 19.10 -1.57 2.54
N TYR A 183 20.33 -1.08 2.58
CA TYR A 183 21.46 -1.69 1.87
C TYR A 183 21.98 -2.87 2.68
N SER A 184 22.11 -4.04 2.06
CA SER A 184 23.02 -5.05 2.59
C SER A 184 24.47 -4.55 2.45
N ASN A 185 25.33 -4.90 3.39
CA ASN A 185 26.74 -4.45 3.42
C ASN A 185 27.55 -4.79 2.15
N ASN A 186 27.01 -5.65 1.26
CA ASN A 186 27.67 -6.17 0.08
C ASN A 186 26.94 -5.87 -1.24
N ALA A 187 25.85 -5.10 -1.24
CA ALA A 187 25.06 -4.84 -2.45
C ALA A 187 25.19 -3.40 -2.98
N PRO A 188 25.26 -3.21 -4.32
CA PRO A 188 25.29 -1.89 -4.94
C PRO A 188 23.92 -1.18 -4.94
N SER A 189 22.86 -1.86 -4.53
CA SER A 189 21.48 -1.36 -4.47
C SER A 189 20.81 -1.84 -3.19
N PRO A 190 19.83 -1.09 -2.64
CA PRO A 190 19.10 -1.54 -1.47
C PRO A 190 18.31 -2.80 -1.83
N ASP A 191 18.61 -3.86 -1.11
CA ASP A 191 18.18 -5.23 -1.39
C ASP A 191 17.57 -5.91 -0.16
N LEU A 192 17.62 -5.26 1.01
CA LEU A 192 17.17 -5.82 2.28
C LEU A 192 15.94 -5.07 2.78
N VAL A 193 14.94 -5.79 3.28
CA VAL A 193 13.73 -5.25 3.91
C VAL A 193 13.80 -5.50 5.42
N ASP A 194 13.82 -4.43 6.20
CA ASP A 194 13.77 -4.47 7.67
C ASP A 194 12.36 -4.09 8.13
N THR A 195 11.60 -5.09 8.59
CA THR A 195 10.21 -4.93 9.03
C THR A 195 10.09 -4.15 10.34
N THR A 196 11.18 -4.04 11.13
CA THR A 196 11.20 -3.20 12.33
C THR A 196 11.16 -1.71 12.00
N LEU A 197 11.54 -1.35 10.76
CA LEU A 197 11.52 0.01 10.21
C LEU A 197 10.24 0.32 9.43
N ALA A 198 9.22 -0.53 9.51
CA ALA A 198 7.91 -0.25 8.94
C ALA A 198 7.28 1.01 9.56
N TYR A 199 6.68 1.85 8.73
CA TYR A 199 6.11 3.13 9.15
C TYR A 199 4.89 2.94 10.01
N SER A 200 4.71 3.79 11.03
CA SER A 200 3.53 3.74 11.89
C SER A 200 2.58 4.90 11.61
N LEU A 201 1.29 4.60 11.58
CA LEU A 201 0.19 5.57 11.63
C LEU A 201 -0.16 5.98 13.08
N GLU A 202 0.54 5.43 14.09
CA GLU A 202 0.32 5.78 15.49
C GLU A 202 0.86 7.19 15.76
N PHE A 203 -0.01 8.18 15.59
CA PHE A 203 0.27 9.60 15.74
C PHE A 203 0.96 10.00 17.07
N TRP A 204 0.80 9.17 18.12
CA TRP A 204 1.24 9.43 19.49
C TRP A 204 2.52 8.66 19.88
N ALA A 205 3.01 7.75 19.03
CA ALA A 205 4.23 7.00 19.32
C ALA A 205 5.46 7.80 18.87
N PRO A 206 6.52 7.91 19.70
CA PRO A 206 7.76 8.58 19.31
C PRO A 206 8.37 7.97 18.05
N GLU A 207 8.76 8.82 17.10
CA GLU A 207 9.62 8.44 15.97
C GLU A 207 10.91 7.82 16.53
N PRO A 208 11.38 6.66 16.02
CA PRO A 208 12.60 6.00 16.52
C PRO A 208 13.85 6.92 16.52
N ASP A 209 13.87 7.92 15.65
CA ASP A 209 14.97 8.86 15.45
C ASP A 209 14.55 10.35 15.61
N ALA A 210 13.50 10.64 16.38
CA ALA A 210 13.08 12.02 16.61
C ALA A 210 14.16 12.80 17.39
N PRO A 211 14.66 13.93 16.88
CA PRO A 211 15.49 14.81 17.70
C PRO A 211 14.66 15.33 18.89
N PRO A 212 15.26 15.56 20.07
CA PRO A 212 14.54 16.09 21.22
C PRO A 212 13.90 17.43 20.83
N THR A 213 12.59 17.58 21.06
CA THR A 213 11.90 18.86 20.88
C THR A 213 12.45 19.87 21.88
N TRP A 214 13.03 20.96 21.38
CA TRP A 214 13.55 22.04 22.22
C TRP A 214 12.38 22.77 22.89
N ALA A 215 12.56 23.21 24.13
CA ALA A 215 11.52 23.87 24.91
C ALA A 215 10.99 25.12 24.15
N GLY A 216 9.74 25.06 23.68
CA GLY A 216 9.06 26.16 23.01
C GLY A 216 8.48 25.85 21.63
N GLU A 217 8.85 24.75 20.98
CA GLU A 217 8.17 24.30 19.77
C GLU A 217 6.87 23.57 20.11
N GLN A 218 5.79 23.89 19.39
CA GLN A 218 4.56 23.08 19.41
C GLN A 218 4.95 21.63 19.12
N PRO A 219 4.52 20.64 19.93
CA PRO A 219 4.89 19.26 19.71
C PRO A 219 4.40 18.84 18.33
N ARG A 220 5.36 18.61 17.42
CA ARG A 220 5.03 17.97 16.15
C ARG A 220 4.47 16.58 16.47
N PRO A 221 3.50 16.08 15.69
CA PRO A 221 3.05 14.70 15.82
C PRO A 221 4.25 13.76 15.79
N LEU A 222 4.28 12.80 16.70
CA LEU A 222 5.46 11.98 16.93
C LEU A 222 5.80 11.03 15.76
N ASN A 223 4.90 10.87 14.79
CA ASN A 223 5.11 10.16 13.51
C ASN A 223 4.78 11.02 12.26
N TRP A 224 5.04 12.33 12.32
CA TRP A 224 4.79 13.25 11.21
C TRP A 224 5.52 12.85 9.91
N ARG A 225 6.76 12.35 9.98
CA ARG A 225 7.51 11.97 8.76
C ARG A 225 6.87 10.79 8.05
N ALA A 226 6.33 9.82 8.79
CA ALA A 226 5.58 8.71 8.21
C ALA A 226 4.35 9.21 7.44
N MET A 227 3.64 10.21 7.97
CA MET A 227 2.49 10.81 7.28
C MET A 227 2.91 11.59 6.02
N GLN A 228 4.00 12.36 6.07
CA GLN A 228 4.55 13.04 4.90
C GLN A 228 4.95 12.05 3.80
N LEU A 229 5.58 10.94 4.18
CA LEU A 229 5.95 9.90 3.23
C LEU A 229 4.71 9.27 2.61
N LEU A 230 3.68 8.99 3.40
CA LEU A 230 2.42 8.43 2.90
C LEU A 230 1.76 9.38 1.88
N GLU A 231 1.78 10.68 2.14
CA GLU A 231 1.29 11.68 1.20
C GLU A 231 2.14 11.75 -0.09
N ALA A 232 3.47 11.67 0.04
CA ALA A 232 4.37 11.59 -1.11
C ALA A 232 4.11 10.32 -1.95
N CYS A 233 3.87 9.18 -1.30
CA CYS A 233 3.46 7.92 -1.92
C CYS A 233 2.17 8.08 -2.73
N PHE A 234 1.11 8.64 -2.13
CA PHE A 234 -0.16 8.83 -2.83
C PHE A 234 -0.05 9.84 -3.97
N THR A 235 0.73 10.91 -3.79
CA THR A 235 1.02 11.87 -4.86
C THR A 235 1.76 11.21 -6.02
N ARG A 236 2.74 10.35 -5.72
CA ARG A 236 3.47 9.57 -6.73
C ARG A 236 2.53 8.63 -7.50
N VAL A 237 1.66 7.90 -6.79
CA VAL A 237 0.64 7.03 -7.40
C VAL A 237 -0.23 7.82 -8.38
N ARG A 238 -0.74 9.00 -7.97
CA ARG A 238 -1.54 9.87 -8.84
C ARG A 238 -0.75 10.37 -10.05
N ASN A 239 0.49 10.80 -9.86
CA ASN A 239 1.29 11.42 -10.93
C ASN A 239 1.78 10.42 -11.98
N THR A 240 2.27 9.24 -11.58
CA THR A 240 2.69 8.18 -12.53
C THR A 240 1.54 7.78 -13.45
N VAL A 241 0.33 7.84 -12.91
CA VAL A 241 -0.89 7.48 -13.60
C VAL A 241 -1.36 8.60 -14.57
N SER A 242 -1.20 9.88 -14.20
CA SER A 242 -1.51 11.04 -15.06
C SER A 242 -0.52 11.25 -16.20
N VAL A 243 0.76 10.95 -16.01
CA VAL A 243 1.79 11.07 -17.06
C VAL A 243 1.63 10.00 -18.14
N GLY A 244 0.74 9.02 -17.92
CA GLY A 244 0.55 7.92 -18.84
C GLY A 244 1.89 7.26 -19.11
N GLU A 245 2.58 6.78 -18.06
CA GLU A 245 3.65 5.81 -18.26
C GLU A 245 3.09 4.75 -19.21
N ASN A 246 3.54 4.85 -20.47
CA ASN A 246 3.04 4.11 -21.58
C ASN A 246 3.44 2.66 -21.36
N ASP A 247 2.61 1.91 -20.62
CA ASP A 247 2.44 0.49 -20.86
C ASP A 247 1.81 0.38 -22.26
N THR A 248 2.66 0.57 -23.28
CA THR A 248 2.38 0.19 -24.66
C THR A 248 2.00 -1.28 -24.64
N GLY A 249 0.71 -1.54 -24.76
CA GLY A 249 0.15 -2.88 -24.64
C GLY A 249 -1.34 -2.87 -24.30
N PHE A 250 -2.10 -1.95 -24.90
CA PHE A 250 -3.44 -2.30 -25.35
C PHE A 250 -3.27 -2.94 -26.73
N ASN A 251 -3.93 -4.08 -26.96
CA ASN A 251 -3.99 -4.77 -28.26
C ASN A 251 -4.23 -3.80 -29.41
#